data_AF-A0A7V0QYR3-F1
#
_entry.id   AF-A0A7V0QYR3-F1
#
_cell.length_a   1.000
_cell.length_b   1.000
_cell.length_c   1.000
_cell.angle_alpha   90.00
_cell.angle_beta   90.00
_cell.angle_gamma   90.00
#
_symmetry.space_group_name_H-M   'P 1'
#
loop_
_entity.id
_entity.type
_entity.pdbx_description
1 polymer ?
#
loop_
_entity_poly.entity_id
_entity_poly.type
_entity_poly.pdbx_seq_one_letter_code
_entity_poly.pdbx_strand_id
1 'polypeptide(L)' 'MMYSMFVKPRMLHVFFILILSYSLISCAHVVSEEMRAKADTGLSPEKIFKNPDSFAGKTVILGGVIISAK' A
#
# COMPACT_ATOMS: atom_id res chain seq x y z
N MET A 1 24.97 -0.36 -23.32
CA MET A 1 25.43 -1.75 -23.12
C MET A 1 24.20 -2.62 -22.86
N MET A 2 23.92 -3.58 -23.76
CA MET A 2 23.31 -4.89 -23.43
C MET A 2 21.78 -5.09 -23.28
N TYR A 3 20.90 -4.38 -23.99
CA TYR A 3 19.50 -4.87 -24.19
C TYR A 3 19.33 -5.79 -25.40
N SER A 4 20.40 -6.02 -26.17
CA SER A 4 20.38 -6.98 -27.27
C SER A 4 20.58 -8.39 -26.73
N MET A 5 19.61 -8.89 -25.97
CA MET A 5 19.50 -10.32 -25.70
C MET A 5 18.22 -10.82 -26.35
N PHE A 6 18.42 -11.37 -27.54
CA PHE A 6 17.47 -12.10 -28.37
C PHE A 6 16.68 -13.10 -27.50
N VAL A 7 15.52 -12.69 -27.02
CA VAL A 7 14.70 -13.50 -26.11
C VAL A 7 14.04 -14.60 -26.94
N LYS A 8 14.62 -15.80 -26.94
CA LYS A 8 13.97 -17.01 -27.47
C LYS A 8 12.58 -17.17 -26.84
N PRO A 9 11.55 -17.70 -27.55
CA PRO A 9 10.19 -17.82 -27.03
C PRO A 9 10.10 -18.61 -25.71
N ARG A 10 11.02 -19.55 -25.46
CA ARG A 10 11.14 -20.26 -24.17
C ARG A 10 11.63 -19.36 -23.01
N MET A 11 12.50 -18.40 -23.26
CA MET A 11 13.03 -17.45 -22.26
C MET A 11 12.02 -16.36 -21.92
N LEU A 12 11.21 -15.93 -22.90
CA LEU A 12 10.12 -14.96 -22.68
C LEU A 12 9.07 -15.53 -21.72
N HIS A 13 8.77 -16.82 -21.86
CA HIS A 13 7.80 -17.51 -21.01
C HIS A 13 8.27 -17.60 -19.55
N VAL A 14 9.56 -17.88 -19.32
CA VAL A 14 10.15 -17.91 -17.98
C VAL A 14 10.10 -16.52 -17.34
N PHE A 15 10.44 -15.47 -18.09
CA PHE A 15 10.38 -14.09 -17.60
C PHE A 15 8.95 -13.68 -17.23
N PHE A 16 7.96 -14.08 -18.02
CA PHE A 16 6.55 -13.79 -17.75
C PHE A 16 6.03 -14.50 -16.49
N ILE A 17 6.41 -15.77 -16.28
CA ILE A 17 6.10 -16.53 -15.06
C ILE A 17 6.72 -15.86 -13.82
N LEU A 18 7.95 -15.36 -13.95
CA LEU A 18 8.67 -14.65 -12.89
C LEU A 18 7.95 -13.34 -12.51
N ILE A 19 7.49 -12.56 -13.48
CA ILE A 19 6.71 -11.34 -13.20
C ILE A 19 5.38 -11.67 -12.53
N LEU A 20 4.67 -12.70 -13.00
CA LEU A 20 3.41 -13.15 -12.41
C LEU A 20 3.58 -13.61 -10.96
N SER A 21 4.65 -14.33 -10.65
CA SER A 21 4.91 -14.80 -9.28
C SER A 21 5.25 -13.66 -8.33
N TYR A 22 6.00 -12.64 -8.77
CA TYR A 22 6.25 -11.44 -7.97
C TYR A 22 4.99 -10.60 -7.73
N SER A 23 4.06 -10.57 -8.69
CA SER A 23 2.81 -9.83 -8.53
C SER A 23 1.93 -10.36 -7.39
N LEU A 24 2.02 -11.66 -7.08
CA LEU A 24 1.29 -12.28 -5.96
C LEU A 24 1.80 -11.84 -4.58
N ILE A 25 3.07 -11.45 -4.47
CA ILE A 25 3.68 -10.97 -3.22
C ILE A 25 3.34 -9.50 -2.96
N SER A 26 3.00 -8.75 -4.02
CA SER A 26 2.74 -7.30 -3.96
C SER A 26 1.28 -6.93 -3.63
N CYS A 27 0.39 -7.91 -3.43
CA CYS A 27 -1.00 -7.63 -3.09
C CYS A 27 -1.09 -7.14 -1.63
N ALA A 28 -0.85 -5.85 -1.46
CA ALA A 28 -1.20 -5.00 -0.33
C ALA A 28 -1.44 -5.77 0.98
N HIS A 29 -0.37 -6.00 1.74
CA HIS A 29 -0.48 -6.58 3.08
C HIS A 29 -1.51 -5.77 3.86
N VAL A 30 -2.69 -6.35 4.06
CA VAL A 30 -3.81 -5.74 4.78
C VAL A 30 -3.26 -5.28 6.11
N VAL A 31 -3.52 -4.01 6.47
CA VAL A 31 -3.11 -3.46 7.77
C VAL A 31 -3.44 -4.47 8.86
N SER A 32 -2.41 -5.00 9.52
CA SER A 32 -2.55 -6.13 10.44
C SER A 32 -3.56 -5.79 11.54
N GLU A 33 -4.27 -6.79 12.04
CA GLU A 33 -5.26 -6.59 13.10
C GLU A 33 -4.67 -5.89 14.32
N GLU A 34 -3.42 -6.20 14.67
CA GLU A 34 -2.67 -5.53 15.73
C GLU A 34 -2.49 -4.02 15.48
N MET A 35 -2.22 -3.62 14.24
CA MET A 35 -2.11 -2.21 13.86
C MET A 35 -3.46 -1.51 13.90
N ARG A 36 -4.54 -2.21 13.54
CA ARG A 36 -5.92 -1.71 13.66
C ARG A 36 -6.33 -1.55 15.12
N ALA A 37 -5.93 -2.47 15.99
CA ALA A 37 -6.23 -2.43 17.43
C ALA A 37 -5.48 -1.31 18.16
N LYS A 38 -4.26 -0.96 17.70
CA LYS A 38 -3.48 0.17 18.23
C LYS A 38 -3.96 1.52 17.74
N ALA A 39 -4.74 1.57 16.66
CA ALA A 39 -5.29 2.80 16.14
C ALA A 39 -6.50 3.24 16.96
N ASP A 40 -6.50 4.51 17.35
CA ASP A 40 -7.59 5.11 18.13
C ASP A 40 -8.83 5.30 17.22
N THR A 41 -9.82 4.41 17.37
CA THR A 41 -11.02 4.34 16.52
C THR A 41 -12.03 5.47 16.77
N GLY A 42 -11.84 6.25 17.84
CA GLY A 42 -12.72 7.37 18.21
C GLY A 42 -12.30 8.73 17.66
N LEU A 43 -11.20 8.81 16.90
CA LEU A 43 -10.67 10.06 16.40
C LEU A 43 -11.40 10.53 15.13
N SER A 44 -12.18 11.61 15.27
CA SER A 44 -12.68 12.34 14.10
C SER A 44 -11.52 13.02 13.36
N PRO A 45 -11.41 12.87 12.03
CA PRO A 45 -10.40 13.57 11.22
C PRO A 45 -10.38 15.08 11.49
N GLU A 46 -11.55 15.67 11.75
CA GLU A 46 -11.70 17.09 12.06
C GLU A 46 -10.90 17.54 13.30
N LYS A 47 -10.78 16.67 14.32
CA LYS A 47 -10.02 16.97 15.54
C LYS A 47 -8.51 16.93 15.27
N ILE A 48 -8.07 16.00 14.41
CA ILE A 48 -6.66 15.88 14.01
C ILE A 48 -6.25 17.10 13.17
N PHE A 49 -7.09 17.51 12.22
CA PHE A 49 -6.80 18.69 11.38
C PHE A 49 -6.81 20.01 12.16
N LYS A 50 -7.61 20.11 13.24
CA LYS A 50 -7.62 21.30 14.10
C LYS A 50 -6.38 21.44 14.99
N ASN A 51 -5.78 20.34 15.43
CA ASN A 51 -4.59 20.37 16.30
C ASN A 51 -3.69 19.15 16.05
N PRO A 52 -2.92 19.15 14.95
CA PRO A 52 -2.10 18.00 14.55
C PRO A 52 -0.98 17.69 15.56
N ASP A 53 -0.41 18.72 16.20
CA ASP A 53 0.67 18.58 17.18
C ASP A 53 0.28 17.72 18.38
N SER A 54 -0.99 17.76 18.79
CA SER A 54 -1.51 16.94 19.90
C SER A 54 -1.56 15.43 19.62
N PHE A 55 -1.36 15.03 18.36
CA PHE A 55 -1.35 13.64 17.91
C PHE A 55 0.04 13.18 17.43
N ALA A 56 1.08 14.00 17.59
CA ALA A 56 2.45 13.63 17.28
C ALA A 56 2.88 12.39 18.08
N GLY A 57 3.46 11.40 17.38
CA GLY A 57 3.91 10.14 17.98
C GLY A 57 2.81 9.08 18.19
N LYS A 58 1.56 9.35 17.79
CA LYS A 58 0.46 8.37 17.84
C LYS A 58 0.18 7.77 16.47
N THR A 59 -0.17 6.49 16.45
CA THR A 59 -0.67 5.83 15.24
C THR A 59 -2.16 6.14 15.07
N VAL A 60 -2.51 6.89 14.04
CA VAL A 60 -3.90 7.24 13.70
C VAL A 60 -4.28 6.60 12.36
N ILE A 61 -5.50 6.05 12.28
CA ILE A 61 -6.08 5.56 11.03
C ILE A 61 -7.15 6.57 10.61
N LEU A 62 -6.95 7.21 9.46
CA LEU A 62 -7.89 8.15 8.87
C LEU A 62 -8.80 7.42 7.88
N GLY A 63 -10.11 7.50 8.12
CA GLY A 63 -11.14 6.99 7.21
C GLY A 63 -12.16 8.08 6.89
N GLY A 64 -12.79 8.00 5.72
CA GLY A 64 -13.80 8.96 5.29
C GLY A 64 -14.42 8.61 3.95
N VAL A 65 -15.40 9.41 3.53
CA VAL A 65 -16.04 9.30 2.22
C VAL A 65 -15.25 10.12 1.20
N ILE A 66 -14.85 9.50 0.09
CA ILE A 66 -14.22 10.21 -1.03
C ILE A 66 -15.32 10.95 -1.78
N ILE A 67 -15.41 12.28 -1.59
CA ILE A 67 -16.46 13.12 -2.20
C ILE A 67 -16.18 13.52 -3.65
N SER A 68 -14.93 13.39 -4.10
CA SER A 68 -14.51 13.64 -5.48
C SER A 68 -13.15 13.00 -5.73
N ALA A 69 -13.00 12.31 -6.85
CA ALA A 69 -11.72 11.88 -7.40
C ALA A 69 -11.64 12.49 -8.80
N LYS A 70 -10.90 13.60 -8.93
CA LYS A 70 -10.68 14.26 -10.21
C LYS A 70 -9.40 13.73 -10.85
#